data_AF-A0A928KLF4-F1
#
_entry.id   AF-A0A928KLF4-F1
#
_cell.length_a   1.000
_cell.length_b   1.000
_cell.length_c   1.000
_cell.angle_alpha   90.00
_cell.angle_beta   90.00
_cell.angle_gamma   90.00
#
_symmetry.space_group_name_H-M   'P 1'
#
loop_
_entity.id
_entity.type
_entity.pdbx_description
1 polymer ?
#
loop_
_entity_poly.entity_id
_entity_poly.type
_entity_poly.pdbx_seq_one_letter_code
_entity_poly.pdbx_strand_id
1 'polypeptide(L)'
;MSDKTGLTKKQKTVMYILRAVSVIFFLALICEVLTFLRADSYSKKGRERPEITYVNDSVPVSKENETGTSYDYVLNLNSQKIHLPTCEACEKMSEDNKFFIKEDELDKYLSEGYEYCSICFFD
;
A
#
# COMPACT_ATOMS: atom_id res chain seq x y z
N MET A 1 -55.35 8.52 -1.99
CA MET A 1 -54.23 8.09 -2.85
C MET A 1 -54.06 6.59 -2.64
N SER A 2 -54.64 5.77 -3.52
CA SER A 2 -54.73 4.32 -3.33
C SER A 2 -53.49 3.62 -3.87
N ASP A 3 -52.80 2.86 -3.03
CA ASP A 3 -51.62 2.07 -3.41
C ASP A 3 -51.97 1.06 -4.50
N LYS A 4 -51.37 1.23 -5.69
CA LYS A 4 -51.60 0.41 -6.90
C LYS A 4 -51.13 -1.05 -6.80
N THR A 5 -50.62 -1.49 -5.64
CA THR A 5 -49.91 -2.76 -5.50
C THR A 5 -50.76 -3.92 -5.02
N GLY A 6 -52.00 -3.71 -4.57
CA GLY A 6 -52.90 -4.80 -4.10
C GLY A 6 -52.40 -5.60 -2.89
N LEU A 7 -51.21 -5.28 -2.35
CA LEU A 7 -50.62 -6.00 -1.23
C LEU A 7 -51.25 -5.60 0.11
N THR A 8 -51.54 -6.60 0.93
CA THR A 8 -51.96 -6.41 2.31
C THR A 8 -50.86 -5.72 3.14
N LYS A 9 -51.23 -5.03 4.23
CA LYS A 9 -50.25 -4.38 5.13
C LYS A 9 -49.15 -5.33 5.58
N LYS A 10 -49.51 -6.58 5.93
CA LYS A 10 -48.57 -7.64 6.33
C LYS A 10 -47.58 -7.98 5.20
N GLN A 11 -48.05 -8.12 3.96
CA GLN A 11 -47.18 -8.40 2.81
C GLN A 11 -46.23 -7.25 2.50
N LYS A 12 -46.68 -6.00 2.62
CA LYS A 12 -45.81 -4.81 2.48
C LYS A 12 -44.74 -4.75 3.56
N THR A 13 -45.10 -5.07 4.80
CA THR A 13 -44.16 -5.17 5.92
C THR A 13 -43.11 -6.25 5.69
N VAL A 14 -43.52 -7.45 5.26
CA VAL A 14 -42.59 -8.54 4.94
C VAL A 14 -41.66 -8.15 3.79
N MET A 15 -42.18 -7.52 2.73
CA MET A 15 -41.35 -7.02 1.62
C MET A 15 -40.34 -5.97 2.09
N TYR A 16 -40.74 -5.05 2.95
CA TYR A 16 -39.84 -4.03 3.50
C TYR A 16 -38.74 -4.65 4.35
N ILE A 17 -39.09 -5.63 5.20
CA ILE A 17 -38.12 -6.36 6.03
C ILE A 17 -37.13 -7.12 5.14
N LEU A 18 -37.59 -7.86 4.13
CA LEU A 18 -36.71 -8.59 3.21
C LEU A 18 -35.74 -7.67 2.46
N ARG A 19 -36.22 -6.50 2.01
CA ARG A 19 -35.37 -5.48 1.38
C ARG A 19 -34.37 -4.89 2.38
N ALA A 20 -34.79 -4.57 3.59
CA ALA A 20 -33.92 -4.03 4.63
C ALA A 20 -32.82 -5.03 5.01
N VAL A 21 -33.16 -6.31 5.21
CA VAL A 21 -32.18 -7.37 5.52
C VAL A 21 -31.17 -7.54 4.38
N SER A 22 -31.63 -7.50 3.12
CA SER A 22 -30.74 -7.56 1.96
C SER A 22 -29.78 -6.36 1.91
N VAL A 23 -30.29 -5.14 2.12
CA VAL A 23 -29.45 -3.93 2.16
C VAL A 23 -28.43 -4.00 3.31
N ILE A 24 -28.85 -4.44 4.50
CA ILE A 24 -27.96 -4.59 5.66
C ILE A 24 -26.83 -5.59 5.34
N PHE A 25 -27.16 -6.71 4.69
CA PHE A 25 -26.17 -7.71 4.29
C PHE A 25 -25.17 -7.15 3.25
N PHE A 26 -25.67 -6.42 2.25
CA PHE A 26 -24.80 -5.74 1.28
C PHE A 26 -23.92 -4.67 1.94
N LEU A 27 -24.46 -3.88 2.86
CA LEU A 27 -23.68 -2.89 3.61
C LEU A 27 -22.63 -3.53 4.51
N ALA A 28 -22.91 -4.69 5.10
CA ALA A 28 -21.95 -5.45 5.89
C ALA A 28 -20.80 -5.98 5.02
N LEU A 29 -21.10 -6.56 3.86
CA LEU A 29 -20.09 -7.00 2.90
C LEU A 29 -19.23 -5.83 2.38
N ILE A 30 -19.87 -4.71 2.06
CA ILE A 30 -19.15 -3.49 1.67
C ILE A 30 -18.26 -3.00 2.82
N CYS A 31 -18.75 -3.04 4.07
CA CYS A 31 -17.96 -2.65 5.23
C CYS A 31 -16.73 -3.55 5.40
N GLU A 32 -16.87 -4.87 5.29
CA GLU A 32 -15.73 -5.82 5.35
C GLU A 32 -14.69 -5.53 4.26
N VAL A 33 -15.13 -5.33 3.01
CA VAL A 33 -14.26 -4.96 1.89
C VAL A 33 -13.56 -3.63 2.14
N LEU A 34 -14.28 -2.61 2.64
CA LEU A 34 -13.71 -1.29 2.93
C LEU A 34 -12.76 -1.30 4.12
N THR A 35 -13.00 -2.14 5.14
CA THR A 35 -12.06 -2.32 6.24
C THR A 35 -10.78 -3.00 5.78
N PHE A 36 -10.88 -3.93 4.82
CA PHE A 36 -9.72 -4.55 4.18
C PHE A 36 -8.89 -3.53 3.40
N LEU A 37 -9.53 -2.58 2.71
CA LEU A 37 -8.86 -1.49 1.99
C LEU A 37 -8.31 -0.37 2.89
N ARG A 38 -8.63 -0.36 4.19
CA ARG A 38 -8.19 0.68 5.14
C ARG A 38 -7.07 0.24 6.07
N ALA A 39 -6.67 -1.02 6.01
CA ALA A 39 -5.66 -1.58 6.92
C ALA A 39 -4.25 -0.99 6.71
N ASP A 40 -4.00 -0.30 5.59
CA ASP A 40 -2.66 0.24 5.28
C ASP A 40 -2.43 1.68 5.76
N SER A 41 -3.44 2.36 6.35
CA SER A 41 -3.32 3.79 6.71
C SER A 41 -3.17 4.09 8.22
N TYR A 42 -3.08 3.09 9.10
CA TYR A 42 -2.83 3.33 10.54
C TYR A 42 -1.33 3.22 10.86
N SER A 43 -0.55 4.24 10.48
CA SER A 43 0.82 4.43 10.97
C SER A 43 0.93 5.71 11.79
N LYS A 44 1.07 5.56 13.11
CA LYS A 44 1.72 6.54 13.99
C LYS A 44 2.42 5.84 15.14
N LYS A 45 3.76 5.77 15.07
CA LYS A 45 4.64 6.38 16.10
C LYS A 45 6.07 6.45 15.58
N GLY A 46 6.54 7.68 15.36
CA GLY A 46 7.92 7.98 15.01
C GLY A 46 8.90 7.45 16.05
N ARG A 47 10.10 7.09 15.59
CA ARG A 47 11.23 6.74 16.45
C ARG A 47 12.39 7.68 16.12
N GLU A 48 12.94 8.27 17.17
CA GLU A 48 14.03 9.24 17.15
C GLU A 48 15.30 8.68 16.49
N ARG A 49 16.00 9.59 15.80
CA ARG A 49 17.28 9.41 15.11
C ARG A 49 18.40 9.05 16.12
N PRO A 50 19.14 7.95 15.96
CA PRO A 50 20.47 7.84 16.52
C PRO A 50 21.44 8.62 15.64
N GLU A 51 22.22 9.50 16.25
CA GLU A 51 23.34 10.20 15.64
C GLU A 51 24.43 9.19 15.27
N ILE A 52 24.77 9.08 13.99
CA ILE A 52 25.85 8.22 13.50
C ILE A 52 26.97 9.11 12.99
N THR A 53 28.11 9.04 13.67
CA THR A 53 29.40 9.59 13.25
C THR A 53 29.95 8.80 12.07
N TYR A 54 30.26 9.48 10.96
CA TYR A 54 30.82 8.90 9.75
C TYR A 54 32.32 8.63 9.94
N VAL A 55 32.74 7.39 9.71
CA VAL A 55 34.14 7.06 9.41
C VAL A 55 34.18 6.57 7.97
N ASN A 56 34.87 7.34 7.13
CA ASN A 56 35.09 7.04 5.73
C ASN A 56 36.08 5.89 5.60
N ASP A 57 35.77 4.88 4.80
CA ASP A 57 36.77 4.14 4.05
C ASP A 57 36.19 3.66 2.72
N SER A 58 36.85 4.09 1.66
CA SER A 58 36.51 3.94 0.25
C SER A 58 37.04 2.63 -0.33
N VAL A 59 36.17 1.81 -0.94
CA VAL A 59 36.55 0.84 -1.99
C VAL A 59 35.39 0.67 -2.98
N PRO A 60 35.60 0.82 -4.30
CA PRO A 60 34.60 0.55 -5.33
C PRO A 60 34.73 -0.90 -5.83
N VAL A 61 33.66 -1.69 -5.82
CA VAL A 61 33.61 -2.94 -6.62
C VAL A 61 32.21 -3.16 -7.17
N SER A 62 32.10 -2.89 -8.48
CA SER A 62 31.07 -3.33 -9.41
C SER A 62 30.84 -4.84 -9.38
N LYS A 63 29.59 -5.29 -9.55
CA LYS A 63 29.26 -6.49 -10.30
C LYS A 63 27.79 -6.48 -10.74
N GLU A 64 27.63 -6.28 -12.05
CA GLU A 64 26.44 -6.60 -12.83
C GLU A 64 26.06 -8.08 -12.66
N ASN A 65 24.77 -8.34 -12.56
CA ASN A 65 24.18 -9.60 -13.01
C ASN A 65 22.91 -9.26 -13.79
N GLU A 66 23.05 -9.30 -15.12
CA GLU A 66 21.95 -9.20 -16.07
C GLU A 66 21.20 -10.53 -16.14
N THR A 67 19.93 -10.52 -15.75
CA THR A 67 18.90 -11.36 -16.36
C THR A 67 17.62 -10.53 -16.52
N GLY A 68 17.46 -9.91 -17.69
CA GLY A 68 16.18 -9.89 -18.43
C GLY A 68 15.02 -9.04 -17.95
N THR A 69 15.15 -8.21 -16.91
CA THR A 69 14.13 -7.21 -16.55
C THR A 69 14.82 -5.93 -16.12
N SER A 70 14.75 -4.89 -16.95
CA SER A 70 15.10 -3.54 -16.53
C SER A 70 14.15 -3.14 -15.40
N TYR A 71 14.72 -2.72 -14.29
CA TYR A 71 14.00 -2.17 -13.15
C TYR A 71 14.42 -0.72 -12.97
N ASP A 72 13.46 0.14 -12.68
CA ASP A 72 13.68 1.58 -12.56
C ASP A 72 13.86 1.99 -11.09
N TYR A 73 13.28 1.21 -10.16
CA TYR A 73 13.31 1.48 -8.73
C TYR A 73 13.54 0.21 -7.90
N VAL A 74 14.05 0.42 -6.69
CA VAL A 74 14.26 -0.60 -5.66
C VAL A 74 13.46 -0.22 -4.41
N LEU A 75 12.55 -1.08 -3.97
CA LEU A 75 11.76 -0.92 -2.78
C LEU A 75 12.44 -1.57 -1.57
N ASN A 76 12.28 -0.95 -0.41
CA ASN A 76 12.55 -1.56 0.88
C ASN A 76 11.24 -1.97 1.54
N LEU A 77 10.98 -3.28 1.63
CA LEU A 77 9.74 -3.83 2.19
C LEU A 77 9.56 -3.54 3.69
N ASN A 78 10.65 -3.31 4.43
CA ASN A 78 10.61 -3.04 5.87
C ASN A 78 10.36 -1.55 6.16
N SER A 79 11.11 -0.65 5.50
CA SER A 79 10.96 0.79 5.72
C SER A 79 9.91 1.46 4.84
N GLN A 80 9.35 0.72 3.88
CA GLN A 80 8.41 1.21 2.87
C GLN A 80 8.99 2.41 2.09
N LYS A 81 10.27 2.32 1.72
CA LYS A 81 10.97 3.36 0.97
C LYS A 81 11.23 2.96 -0.47
N ILE A 82 11.08 3.92 -1.38
CA ILE A 82 11.38 3.80 -2.81
C ILE A 82 12.74 4.41 -3.07
N HIS A 83 13.64 3.64 -3.66
CA HIS A 83 15.02 4.04 -3.95
C HIS A 83 15.32 3.96 -5.45
N LEU A 84 16.33 4.70 -5.88
CA LEU A 84 16.99 4.47 -7.16
C LEU A 84 17.97 3.29 -7.02
N PRO A 85 18.21 2.49 -8.09
CA PRO A 85 19.20 1.41 -8.08
C PRO A 85 20.60 1.84 -7.65
N THR A 86 20.95 3.12 -7.88
CA THR A 86 22.25 3.71 -7.55
C THR A 86 22.34 4.29 -6.14
N CYS A 87 21.31 4.10 -5.30
CA CYS A 87 21.25 4.72 -3.99
C CYS A 87 22.09 3.93 -2.97
N GLU A 88 22.98 4.60 -2.22
CA GLU A 88 23.88 3.97 -1.25
C GLU A 88 23.13 3.13 -0.19
N ALA A 89 21.92 3.57 0.17
CA ALA A 89 21.08 2.84 1.12
C ALA A 89 20.67 1.45 0.60
N CYS A 90 20.54 1.27 -0.72
CA CYS A 90 20.20 -0.02 -1.34
C CYS A 90 21.30 -1.06 -1.13
N GLU A 91 22.57 -0.67 -1.11
CA GLU A 91 23.68 -1.60 -0.86
C GLU A 91 23.64 -2.16 0.56
N LYS A 92 23.14 -1.37 1.51
CA LYS A 92 23.03 -1.75 2.92
C LYS A 92 21.73 -2.50 3.24
N MET A 93 20.82 -2.62 2.28
CA MET A 93 19.58 -3.39 2.43
C MET A 93 19.86 -4.88 2.33
N SER A 94 19.20 -5.68 3.16
CA SER A 94 19.18 -7.13 3.01
C SER A 94 18.41 -7.53 1.75
N GLU A 95 18.86 -8.58 1.06
CA GLU A 95 18.21 -9.09 -0.15
C GLU A 95 16.74 -9.46 0.09
N ASP A 96 16.40 -10.06 1.24
CA ASP A 96 15.02 -10.41 1.60
C ASP A 96 14.06 -9.20 1.70
N ASN A 97 14.62 -7.99 1.86
CA ASN A 97 13.83 -6.76 1.96
C ASN A 97 13.86 -5.94 0.66
N LYS A 98 14.60 -6.39 -0.36
CA LYS A 98 14.68 -5.74 -1.68
C LYS A 98 13.56 -6.26 -2.56
N PHE A 99 12.87 -5.34 -3.22
CA PHE A 99 11.95 -5.67 -4.29
C PHE A 99 12.16 -4.70 -5.46
N PHE A 100 12.20 -5.22 -6.69
CA PHE A 100 12.53 -4.43 -7.88
C PHE A 100 11.26 -4.16 -8.66
N ILE A 101 11.04 -2.90 -9.01
CA ILE A 101 9.86 -2.47 -9.76
C ILE A 101 10.25 -1.61 -10.96
N LYS A 102 9.31 -1.50 -11.89
CA LYS A 102 9.37 -0.57 -13.02
C LYS A 102 8.57 0.69 -12.71
N GLU A 103 8.75 1.72 -13.53
CA GLU A 103 8.05 2.99 -13.39
C GLU A 103 6.51 2.86 -13.45
N ASP A 104 5.97 1.92 -14.23
CA ASP A 104 4.52 1.68 -14.34
C ASP A 104 3.86 1.16 -13.05
N GLU A 105 4.64 0.56 -12.15
CA GLU A 105 4.18 0.08 -10.84
C GLU A 105 4.35 1.13 -9.73
N LEU A 106 5.08 2.23 -10.00
CA LEU A 106 5.46 3.22 -8.99
C LEU A 106 4.25 3.84 -8.27
N ASP A 107 3.26 4.28 -9.03
CA ASP A 107 2.04 4.91 -8.51
C ASP A 107 1.27 3.98 -7.56
N LYS A 108 1.28 2.67 -7.84
CA LYS A 108 0.65 1.68 -6.97
C LYS A 108 1.31 1.69 -5.59
N TYR A 109 2.63 1.62 -5.53
CA TYR A 109 3.35 1.60 -4.25
C TYR A 109 3.26 2.93 -3.50
N LEU A 110 3.27 4.06 -4.22
CA LEU A 110 2.98 5.36 -3.62
C LEU A 110 1.58 5.41 -3.00
N SER A 111 0.58 4.81 -3.67
CA SER A 111 -0.79 4.72 -3.14
C SER A 111 -0.92 3.77 -1.94
N GLU A 112 -0.05 2.75 -1.85
CA GLU A 112 0.08 1.82 -0.72
C GLU A 112 0.83 2.44 0.48
N GLY A 113 1.33 3.68 0.35
CA GLY A 113 1.99 4.42 1.43
C GLY A 113 3.51 4.33 1.43
N TYR A 114 4.13 3.80 0.37
CA TYR A 114 5.57 3.92 0.21
C TYR A 114 5.96 5.38 -0.01
N GLU A 115 7.11 5.75 0.54
CA GLU A 115 7.64 7.10 0.43
C GLU A 115 8.97 7.09 -0.31
N TYR A 116 9.27 8.16 -1.04
CA TYR A 116 10.61 8.32 -1.60
C TYR A 116 11.68 8.31 -0.52
N CYS A 117 12.79 7.66 -0.82
CA CYS A 117 13.97 7.74 0.02
C CYS A 117 14.46 9.19 0.02
N SER A 118 14.56 9.77 1.21
CA SER A 118 15.07 11.12 1.38
C SER A 118 16.51 11.28 0.87
N ILE A 119 17.28 10.19 0.72
CA ILE A 119 18.64 10.24 0.16
C ILE A 119 18.64 10.37 -1.35
N CYS A 120 17.80 9.57 -2.02
CA CYS A 120 17.79 9.54 -3.48
C CYS A 120 16.97 10.71 -4.08
N PHE A 121 16.04 11.28 -3.32
CA PHE A 121 15.12 12.35 -3.76
C PHE A 121 15.15 13.55 -2.79
N PHE A 122 16.34 14.05 -2.48
CA PHE A 122 16.47 15.35 -1.81
C PHE A 122 16.02 16.46 -2.78
N ASP A 123 15.01 17.26 -2.38
CA ASP A 123 14.81 18.61 -2.90
C ASP A 123 15.82 19.58 -2.25
#